data_AF-A0A123SS84-F1
#
_entry.id   AF-A0A123SS84-F1
#
_cell.length_a   1.000
_cell.length_b   1.000
_cell.length_c   1.000
_cell.angle_alpha   90.00
_cell.angle_beta   90.00
_cell.angle_gamma   90.00
#
_symmetry.space_group_name_H-M   'P 1'
#
loop_
_entity.id
_entity.type
_entity.pdbx_description
1 polymer ?
#
loop_
_entity_poly.entity_id
_entity_poly.type
_entity_poly.pdbx_seq_one_letter_code
_entity_poly.pdbx_strand_id
1 'polypeptide(L)'
;MLWISDLSDRLKRILNRKSSNIRALDKGDDTILNFLVYQNGDDSNIMDYDPKFNDILVQEKGLCFKTYYENWENRTFESLLEVEGALELELIFEGEVLSECFGFRNIGVWSSVTKTADYNFRYSSIGVIPEYRGKGVCSCLLLKSIIVVLESVRNNSVEFSLINTVKIEIDDKFSIYNSILTEFIPEERMQYRVFEVENREKDLNQMRELYSQKLEKLYFNLS
;
A
#
# COMPACT_ATOMS: atom_id res chain seq x y z
N MET A 1 29.13 -6.54 6.22
CA MET A 1 28.44 -5.72 7.22
C MET A 1 29.06 -4.31 7.22
N LEU A 2 28.84 -3.52 6.16
CA LEU A 2 29.52 -2.22 5.93
C LEU A 2 28.62 -1.14 5.26
N TRP A 3 27.33 -1.39 5.10
CA TRP A 3 26.41 -0.47 4.38
C TRP A 3 25.55 0.41 5.30
N ILE A 4 25.51 0.12 6.60
CA ILE A 4 24.69 0.88 7.57
C ILE A 4 25.44 2.12 8.10
N SER A 5 26.77 2.14 8.05
CA SER A 5 27.57 3.26 8.57
C SER A 5 27.51 4.50 7.67
N ASP A 6 27.49 4.34 6.35
CA ASP A 6 27.56 5.48 5.42
C ASP A 6 26.28 6.35 5.43
N LEU A 7 25.10 5.74 5.60
CA LEU A 7 23.83 6.47 5.70
C LEU A 7 23.74 7.29 7.00
N SER A 8 24.19 6.72 8.12
CA SER A 8 24.24 7.40 9.42
C SER A 8 25.23 8.57 9.41
N ASP A 9 26.39 8.39 8.78
CA ASP A 9 27.41 9.44 8.67
C ASP A 9 27.04 10.53 7.67
N ARG A 10 26.20 10.24 6.67
CA ARG A 10 25.60 11.26 5.79
C ARG A 10 24.55 12.08 6.52
N LEU A 11 23.67 11.45 7.30
CA LEU A 11 22.65 12.14 8.10
C LEU A 11 23.27 13.06 9.18
N LYS A 12 24.32 12.59 9.87
CA LYS A 12 25.07 13.41 10.83
C LYS A 12 25.76 14.61 10.19
N ARG A 13 26.30 14.45 8.98
CA ARG A 13 26.90 15.56 8.22
C ARG A 13 25.89 16.63 7.82
N ILE A 14 24.66 16.24 7.48
CA ILE A 14 23.58 17.18 7.11
C ILE A 14 23.08 17.94 8.35
N LEU A 15 22.88 17.25 9.48
CA LEU A 15 22.44 17.87 10.73
C LEU A 15 23.46 18.86 11.29
N ASN A 16 24.75 18.55 11.20
CA ASN A 16 25.82 19.46 11.63
C ASN A 16 26.03 20.65 10.69
N ARG A 17 25.49 20.63 9.47
CA ARG A 17 25.57 21.75 8.51
C ARG A 17 24.52 22.83 8.76
N LYS A 18 23.54 22.61 9.66
CA LYS A 18 22.49 23.58 10.00
C LYS A 18 22.85 24.59 11.09
N SER A 19 24.12 24.64 11.54
CA SER A 19 24.61 25.73 12.38
C SER A 19 25.61 26.59 11.61
N SER A 20 25.08 27.59 10.90
CA SER A 20 25.70 28.83 10.40
C SER A 20 25.62 29.06 8.89
N ASN A 21 24.96 30.17 8.56
CA ASN A 21 25.02 30.97 7.33
C ASN A 21 24.44 30.37 6.03
N ILE A 22 23.28 30.93 5.69
CA ILE A 22 22.66 30.95 4.37
C ILE A 22 23.68 31.42 3.32
N ARG A 23 23.99 30.55 2.35
CA ARG A 23 24.46 30.92 1.01
C ARG A 23 23.79 30.00 -0.03
N ALA A 24 23.29 30.63 -1.09
CA ALA A 24 22.71 30.00 -2.26
C ALA A 24 23.77 29.23 -3.09
N LEU A 25 23.28 28.28 -3.91
CA LEU A 25 23.93 27.27 -4.78
C LEU A 25 23.79 25.86 -4.17
N ASP A 26 23.23 24.85 -4.83
CA ASP A 26 23.34 24.48 -6.24
C ASP A 26 22.12 23.62 -6.68
N LYS A 27 21.73 23.67 -7.96
CA LYS A 27 20.62 22.88 -8.55
C LYS A 27 21.02 21.40 -8.60
N GLY A 28 20.70 20.64 -7.55
CA GLY A 28 20.99 19.21 -7.54
C GLY A 28 20.42 18.40 -6.38
N ASP A 29 19.65 19.00 -5.47
CA ASP A 29 19.20 18.31 -4.23
C ASP A 29 17.78 18.73 -3.80
N ASP A 30 16.95 19.16 -4.75
CA ASP A 30 15.58 19.60 -4.50
C ASP A 30 14.64 18.43 -4.14
N THR A 31 15.00 17.19 -4.49
CA THR A 31 14.24 15.98 -4.14
C THR A 31 14.27 15.66 -2.65
N ILE A 32 15.43 15.79 -1.98
CA ILE A 32 15.55 15.57 -0.53
C ILE A 32 14.92 16.74 0.24
N LEU A 33 14.99 17.96 -0.30
CA LEU A 33 14.34 19.10 0.32
C LEU A 33 12.81 19.00 0.18
N ASN A 34 12.29 18.63 -0.99
CA ASN A 34 10.87 18.33 -1.17
C ASN A 34 10.42 17.15 -0.30
N PHE A 35 11.25 16.12 -0.15
CA PHE A 35 11.00 14.98 0.76
C PHE A 35 10.81 15.42 2.21
N LEU A 36 11.64 16.35 2.72
CA LEU A 36 11.45 16.91 4.07
C LEU A 36 10.29 17.90 4.13
N VAL A 37 9.96 18.61 3.06
CA VAL A 37 8.86 19.58 3.03
C VAL A 37 7.50 18.87 3.01
N TYR A 38 7.33 17.77 2.25
CA TYR A 38 6.12 16.94 2.30
C TYR A 38 5.92 16.24 3.65
N GLN A 39 6.99 15.94 4.38
CA GLN A 39 6.91 15.45 5.76
C GLN A 39 6.64 16.56 6.80
N ASN A 40 6.71 17.84 6.43
CA ASN A 40 6.56 18.98 7.34
C ASN A 40 5.40 19.92 6.97
N GLY A 41 4.54 19.56 6.00
CA GLY A 41 3.32 20.30 5.70
C GLY A 41 2.25 20.05 6.77
N ASP A 42 2.31 20.79 7.88
CA ASP A 42 1.39 20.86 9.05
C ASP A 42 0.94 19.54 9.74
N ASP A 43 0.99 18.37 9.09
CA ASP A 43 0.70 17.05 9.65
C ASP A 43 2.00 16.35 10.06
N SER A 44 2.61 16.84 11.14
CA SER A 44 3.88 16.34 11.69
C SER A 44 3.76 15.03 12.51
N ASN A 45 2.92 14.09 12.09
CA ASN A 45 2.89 12.76 12.70
C ASN A 45 3.71 11.75 11.89
N ILE A 46 4.95 11.55 12.35
CA ILE A 46 5.88 10.48 11.90
C ILE A 46 5.23 9.06 12.00
N MET A 47 4.10 8.94 12.71
CA MET A 47 3.39 7.69 13.00
C MET A 47 2.40 7.22 11.92
N ASP A 48 2.11 8.03 10.88
CA ASP A 48 1.05 7.69 9.90
C ASP A 48 1.57 6.94 8.66
N TYR A 49 2.87 6.66 8.60
CA TYR A 49 3.54 6.11 7.42
C TYR A 49 4.21 4.76 7.74
N ASP A 50 3.50 3.67 7.53
CA ASP A 50 4.06 2.33 7.66
C ASP A 50 5.08 2.07 6.52
N PRO A 51 6.35 1.76 6.85
CA PRO A 51 7.39 1.51 5.84
C PRO A 51 7.14 0.27 4.98
N LYS A 52 6.26 -0.65 5.40
CA LYS A 52 5.83 -1.78 4.55
C LYS A 52 5.03 -1.29 3.34
N PHE A 53 4.27 -0.22 3.51
CA PHE A 53 3.44 0.36 2.45
C PHE A 53 4.16 1.45 1.65
N ASN A 54 5.19 2.08 2.21
CA ASN A 54 5.86 3.23 1.62
C ASN A 54 7.33 2.95 1.35
N ASP A 55 7.63 2.36 0.18
CA ASP A 55 9.00 2.22 -0.30
C ASP A 55 9.49 3.49 -1.02
N ILE A 56 10.82 3.57 -1.21
CA ILE A 56 11.48 4.75 -1.80
C ILE A 56 10.95 5.04 -3.21
N LEU A 57 10.66 4.01 -4.01
CA LEU A 57 10.22 4.17 -5.40
C LEU A 57 8.84 4.83 -5.49
N VAL A 58 7.93 4.44 -4.61
CA VAL A 58 6.60 5.07 -4.50
C VAL A 58 6.75 6.55 -4.11
N GLN A 59 7.62 6.84 -3.14
CA GLN A 59 7.84 8.20 -2.64
C GLN A 59 8.51 9.12 -3.67
N GLU A 60 9.47 8.62 -4.45
CA GLU A 60 10.13 9.38 -5.53
C GLU A 60 9.15 9.84 -6.62
N LYS A 61 8.02 9.13 -6.77
CA LYS A 61 6.93 9.48 -7.69
C LYS A 61 5.88 10.40 -7.05
N GLY A 62 6.13 10.95 -5.87
CA GLY A 62 5.17 11.79 -5.14
C GLY A 62 3.96 11.02 -4.60
N LEU A 63 4.00 9.68 -4.62
CA LEU A 63 2.93 8.82 -4.10
C LEU A 63 3.22 8.40 -2.65
N CYS A 64 2.16 8.20 -1.88
CA CYS A 64 2.24 7.73 -0.51
C CYS A 64 0.98 6.94 -0.13
N PHE A 65 1.14 5.93 0.72
CA PHE A 65 0.05 5.28 1.44
C PHE A 65 0.00 5.74 2.90
N LYS A 66 -1.12 6.32 3.35
CA LYS A 66 -1.42 6.44 4.78
C LYS A 66 -2.13 5.19 5.26
N THR A 67 -1.80 4.74 6.47
CA THR A 67 -2.30 3.49 7.06
C THR A 67 -2.98 3.75 8.40
N TYR A 68 -4.21 3.26 8.57
CA TYR A 68 -4.98 3.41 9.80
C TYR A 68 -5.37 2.04 10.35
N TYR A 69 -4.67 1.60 11.39
CA TYR A 69 -4.99 0.37 12.11
C TYR A 69 -6.10 0.64 13.14
N GLU A 70 -7.14 -0.20 13.15
CA GLU A 70 -8.31 -0.02 14.03
C GLU A 70 -7.97 -0.25 15.52
N ASN A 71 -6.95 -1.06 15.81
CA ASN A 71 -6.45 -1.22 17.18
C ASN A 71 -5.62 0.01 17.58
N TRP A 72 -6.28 1.05 18.10
CA TRP A 72 -5.60 2.28 18.53
C TRP A 72 -4.52 2.07 19.59
N GLU A 73 -4.60 0.99 20.37
CA GLU A 73 -3.60 0.63 21.37
C GLU A 73 -2.33 0.03 20.74
N ASN A 74 -2.45 -0.55 19.54
CA ASN A 74 -1.36 -1.19 18.83
C ASN A 74 -1.41 -0.89 17.32
N ARG A 75 -0.85 0.26 16.93
CA ARG A 75 -0.79 0.74 15.53
C ARG A 75 0.29 0.03 14.72
N THR A 76 0.26 -1.29 14.66
CA THR A 76 1.24 -2.08 13.89
C THR A 76 0.56 -3.07 12.97
N PHE A 77 1.31 -3.53 11.96
CA PHE A 77 0.86 -4.59 11.05
C PHE A 77 0.45 -5.87 11.80
N GLU A 78 1.11 -6.20 12.92
CA GLU A 78 0.79 -7.40 13.69
C GLU A 78 -0.65 -7.36 14.25
N SER A 79 -1.18 -6.17 14.57
CA SER A 79 -2.57 -6.03 15.01
C SER A 79 -3.60 -6.45 13.94
N LEU A 80 -3.24 -6.28 12.66
CA LEU A 80 -4.07 -6.71 11.53
C LEU A 80 -4.13 -8.25 11.42
N LEU A 81 -3.16 -8.98 11.98
CA LEU A 81 -3.15 -10.44 11.98
C LEU A 81 -4.04 -11.06 13.06
N GLU A 82 -4.50 -10.27 14.03
CA GLU A 82 -5.49 -10.72 15.01
C GLU A 82 -6.86 -10.92 14.34
N VAL A 83 -7.69 -11.81 14.89
CA VAL A 83 -9.06 -11.99 14.39
C VAL A 83 -9.83 -10.71 14.61
N GLU A 84 -10.51 -10.25 13.56
CA GLU A 84 -11.17 -8.94 13.44
C GLU A 84 -10.23 -7.73 13.37
N GLY A 85 -8.90 -7.94 13.33
CA GLY A 85 -7.94 -6.88 13.06
C GLY A 85 -8.17 -6.25 11.70
N ALA A 86 -8.19 -4.92 11.63
CA ALA A 86 -8.51 -4.18 10.41
C ALA A 86 -7.53 -3.05 10.11
N LEU A 87 -7.43 -2.74 8.82
CA LEU A 87 -6.60 -1.70 8.25
C LEU A 87 -7.38 -0.93 7.21
N GLU A 88 -7.33 0.40 7.30
CA GLU A 88 -7.72 1.32 6.24
C GLU A 88 -6.49 1.95 5.59
N LEU A 89 -6.56 2.18 4.29
CA LEU A 89 -5.52 2.74 3.46
C LEU A 89 -6.05 3.96 2.70
N GLU A 90 -5.20 4.98 2.62
CA GLU A 90 -5.39 6.09 1.68
C GLU A 90 -4.20 6.16 0.73
N LEU A 91 -4.46 6.36 -0.57
CA LEU A 91 -3.40 6.67 -1.53
C LEU A 91 -3.38 8.17 -1.77
N ILE A 92 -2.21 8.79 -1.62
CA ILE A 92 -1.98 10.23 -1.76
C ILE A 92 -1.01 10.47 -2.91
N PHE A 93 -1.28 11.49 -3.73
CA PHE A 93 -0.36 11.99 -4.75
C PHE A 93 -0.17 13.50 -4.58
N GLU A 94 1.07 13.94 -4.37
CA GLU A 94 1.43 15.37 -4.21
C GLU A 94 0.57 16.12 -3.16
N GLY A 95 0.16 15.42 -2.09
CA GLY A 95 -0.66 15.97 -1.01
C GLY A 95 -2.17 15.77 -1.18
N GLU A 96 -2.63 15.35 -2.35
CA GLU A 96 -4.05 15.09 -2.62
C GLU A 96 -4.40 13.61 -2.37
N VAL A 97 -5.43 13.38 -1.55
CA VAL A 97 -5.97 12.03 -1.30
C VAL A 97 -6.73 11.58 -2.54
N LEU A 98 -6.47 10.36 -3.01
CA LEU A 98 -7.07 9.81 -4.23
C LEU A 98 -8.24 8.85 -3.97
N SER A 99 -8.36 8.34 -2.75
CA SER A 99 -9.32 7.31 -2.35
C SER A 99 -10.30 7.83 -1.31
N GLU A 100 -11.58 7.49 -1.46
CA GLU A 100 -12.61 7.84 -0.46
C GLU A 100 -12.65 6.87 0.71
N CYS A 101 -12.42 5.58 0.42
CA CYS A 101 -12.32 4.54 1.44
C CYS A 101 -11.63 3.32 0.84
N PHE A 102 -10.69 2.72 1.57
CA PHE A 102 -10.13 1.43 1.20
C PHE A 102 -9.77 0.68 2.47
N GLY A 103 -10.51 -0.36 2.79
CA GLY A 103 -10.37 -1.06 4.06
C GLY A 103 -10.46 -2.56 3.91
N PHE A 104 -9.72 -3.28 4.75
CA PHE A 104 -9.84 -4.73 4.86
C PHE A 104 -9.55 -5.21 6.27
N ARG A 105 -10.05 -6.41 6.57
CA ARG A 105 -10.05 -7.00 7.90
C ARG A 105 -9.71 -8.48 7.84
N ASN A 106 -8.92 -8.96 8.80
CA ASN A 106 -8.78 -10.38 9.04
C ASN A 106 -10.05 -10.95 9.70
N ILE A 107 -10.83 -11.72 8.97
CA ILE A 107 -12.11 -12.30 9.45
C ILE A 107 -11.95 -13.69 10.09
N GLY A 108 -10.71 -14.14 10.22
CA GLY A 108 -10.35 -15.45 10.78
C GLY A 108 -10.63 -16.63 9.84
N VAL A 109 -9.92 -17.72 10.10
CA VAL A 109 -9.96 -18.97 9.31
C VAL A 109 -11.36 -19.57 9.20
N TRP A 110 -12.17 -19.46 10.26
CA TRP A 110 -13.53 -20.03 10.30
C TRP A 110 -14.49 -19.36 9.32
N SER A 111 -14.18 -18.13 8.91
CA SER A 111 -14.96 -17.34 7.95
C SER A 111 -14.46 -17.50 6.51
N SER A 112 -13.45 -18.35 6.27
CA SER A 112 -12.93 -18.68 4.94
C SER A 112 -13.89 -19.49 4.09
N VAL A 113 -13.91 -19.13 2.81
CA VAL A 113 -14.70 -19.82 1.79
C VAL A 113 -14.17 -21.24 1.61
N THR A 114 -12.85 -21.38 1.50
CA THR A 114 -12.20 -22.68 1.27
C THR A 114 -11.84 -23.39 2.57
N LYS A 115 -11.66 -22.64 3.66
CA LYS A 115 -11.13 -23.09 4.96
C LYS A 115 -9.72 -23.69 4.87
N THR A 116 -8.96 -23.32 3.82
CA THR A 116 -7.60 -23.82 3.58
C THR A 116 -6.51 -22.82 3.93
N ALA A 117 -6.83 -21.53 4.02
CA ALA A 117 -5.87 -20.49 4.34
C ALA A 117 -5.67 -20.30 5.86
N ASP A 118 -4.44 -19.99 6.27
CA ASP A 118 -4.10 -19.66 7.65
C ASP A 118 -4.61 -18.27 8.06
N TYR A 119 -4.70 -17.36 7.09
CA TYR A 119 -5.27 -16.02 7.26
C TYR A 119 -6.33 -15.75 6.21
N ASN A 120 -7.38 -15.03 6.59
CA ASN A 120 -8.42 -14.61 5.67
C ASN A 120 -8.72 -13.14 5.81
N PHE A 121 -8.44 -12.39 4.75
CA PHE A 121 -8.73 -10.98 4.67
C PHE A 121 -9.95 -10.71 3.79
N ARG A 122 -10.89 -9.93 4.32
CA ARG A 122 -12.05 -9.44 3.58
C ARG A 122 -11.98 -7.94 3.44
N TYR A 123 -12.13 -7.44 2.22
CA TYR A 123 -12.27 -6.00 1.99
C TYR A 123 -13.63 -5.54 2.54
N SER A 124 -13.61 -4.49 3.36
CA SER A 124 -14.78 -3.88 4.01
C SER A 124 -15.35 -2.73 3.17
N SER A 125 -14.49 -1.94 2.56
CA SER A 125 -14.85 -0.78 1.74
C SER A 125 -13.86 -0.54 0.62
N ILE A 126 -14.35 -0.16 -0.56
CA ILE A 126 -13.52 0.22 -1.73
C ILE A 126 -14.20 1.40 -2.45
N GLY A 127 -13.55 2.55 -2.47
CA GLY A 127 -14.04 3.78 -3.09
C GLY A 127 -12.88 4.67 -3.55
N VAL A 128 -13.07 5.27 -4.73
CA VAL A 128 -12.11 6.19 -5.35
C VAL A 128 -12.85 7.49 -5.64
N ILE A 129 -12.21 8.61 -5.34
CA ILE A 129 -12.77 9.94 -5.60
C ILE A 129 -13.14 10.03 -7.10
N PRO A 130 -14.32 10.53 -7.46
CA PRO A 130 -14.82 10.53 -8.84
C PRO A 130 -13.82 10.99 -9.90
N GLU A 131 -13.04 12.03 -9.62
CA GLU A 131 -12.01 12.58 -10.51
C GLU A 131 -10.89 11.59 -10.86
N TYR A 132 -10.55 10.67 -9.96
CA TYR A 132 -9.45 9.71 -10.14
C TYR A 132 -9.94 8.31 -10.55
N ARG A 133 -11.26 8.15 -10.77
CA ARG A 133 -11.81 6.90 -11.29
C ARG A 133 -11.26 6.63 -12.70
N GLY A 134 -10.96 5.37 -12.98
CA GLY A 134 -10.34 4.95 -14.25
C GLY A 134 -8.83 5.24 -14.36
N LYS A 135 -8.21 5.98 -13.42
CA LYS A 135 -6.77 6.30 -13.48
C LYS A 135 -5.85 5.19 -12.93
N GLY A 136 -6.40 4.22 -12.20
CA GLY A 136 -5.63 3.07 -11.67
C GLY A 136 -5.44 3.05 -10.15
N VAL A 137 -6.07 3.98 -9.41
CA VAL A 137 -5.99 4.11 -7.95
C VAL A 137 -6.35 2.80 -7.22
N CYS A 138 -7.54 2.24 -7.52
CA CYS A 138 -8.00 1.01 -6.90
C CYS A 138 -7.07 -0.18 -7.15
N SER A 139 -6.45 -0.26 -8.34
CA SER A 139 -5.51 -1.32 -8.67
C SER A 139 -4.24 -1.24 -7.82
N CYS A 140 -3.72 -0.03 -7.60
CA CYS A 140 -2.54 0.17 -6.77
C CYS A 140 -2.81 -0.16 -5.31
N LEU A 141 -3.96 0.27 -4.76
CA LEU A 141 -4.36 -0.05 -3.38
C LEU A 141 -4.54 -1.57 -3.17
N LEU A 142 -5.23 -2.25 -4.09
CA LEU A 142 -5.46 -3.69 -4.02
C LEU A 142 -4.15 -4.48 -4.11
N LEU A 143 -3.30 -4.17 -5.07
CA LEU A 143 -2.02 -4.88 -5.23
C LEU A 143 -1.09 -4.64 -4.05
N LYS A 144 -0.95 -3.39 -3.58
CA LYS A 144 -0.05 -3.08 -2.48
C LYS A 144 -0.49 -3.75 -1.18
N SER A 145 -1.78 -3.74 -0.86
CA SER A 145 -2.30 -4.44 0.33
C SER A 145 -2.04 -5.95 0.28
N ILE A 146 -2.28 -6.60 -0.87
CA ILE A 146 -1.97 -8.03 -1.06
C ILE A 146 -0.48 -8.29 -0.90
N ILE A 147 0.38 -7.54 -1.59
CA ILE A 147 1.84 -7.70 -1.54
C ILE A 147 2.34 -7.60 -0.11
N VAL A 148 1.95 -6.55 0.62
CA VAL A 148 2.43 -6.30 1.99
C VAL A 148 2.06 -7.45 2.94
N VAL A 149 0.83 -7.95 2.83
CA VAL A 149 0.40 -9.12 3.62
C VAL A 149 1.21 -10.35 3.24
N LEU A 150 1.31 -10.68 1.95
CA LEU A 150 2.08 -11.84 1.49
C LEU A 150 3.57 -11.75 1.85
N GLU A 151 4.15 -10.56 1.91
CA GLU A 151 5.52 -10.35 2.38
C GLU A 151 5.67 -10.55 3.90
N SER A 152 4.64 -10.15 4.65
CA SER A 152 4.68 -10.18 6.11
C SER A 152 4.33 -11.56 6.69
N VAL A 153 3.50 -12.36 6.03
CA VAL A 153 3.15 -13.73 6.43
C VAL A 153 3.67 -14.77 5.45
N ARG A 154 4.97 -14.69 5.12
CA ARG A 154 5.65 -15.47 4.06
C ARG A 154 5.44 -16.98 4.09
N ASN A 155 5.22 -17.55 5.27
CA ASN A 155 5.12 -19.00 5.47
C ASN A 155 3.67 -19.49 5.66
N ASN A 156 2.68 -18.68 5.32
CA ASN A 156 1.28 -18.97 5.59
C ASN A 156 0.41 -18.80 4.35
N SER A 157 -0.53 -19.70 4.08
CA SER A 157 -1.51 -19.52 3.01
C SER A 157 -2.49 -18.40 3.37
N VAL A 158 -2.86 -17.57 2.40
CA VAL A 158 -3.70 -16.38 2.63
C VAL A 158 -4.87 -16.33 1.65
N GLU A 159 -6.08 -16.15 2.16
CA GLU A 159 -7.27 -15.85 1.36
C GLU A 159 -7.54 -14.35 1.38
N PHE A 160 -7.81 -13.77 0.22
CA PHE A 160 -8.42 -12.45 0.09
C PHE A 160 -9.82 -12.58 -0.49
N SER A 161 -10.80 -11.82 0.00
CA SER A 161 -12.17 -11.87 -0.49
C SER A 161 -12.86 -10.51 -0.57
N LEU A 162 -13.77 -10.38 -1.55
CA LEU A 162 -14.74 -9.30 -1.75
C LEU A 162 -16.17 -9.71 -1.35
N ILE A 163 -16.32 -10.89 -0.75
CA ILE A 163 -17.62 -11.40 -0.33
C ILE A 163 -18.15 -10.50 0.78
N ASN A 164 -19.40 -10.05 0.66
CA ASN A 164 -20.06 -9.18 1.64
C ASN A 164 -19.30 -7.87 1.94
N THR A 165 -18.51 -7.36 1.00
CA THR A 165 -17.95 -6.00 1.14
C THR A 165 -19.07 -4.98 1.25
N VAL A 166 -19.04 -4.20 2.34
CA VAL A 166 -20.16 -3.35 2.79
C VAL A 166 -20.35 -2.15 1.86
N LYS A 167 -19.25 -1.55 1.40
CA LYS A 167 -19.28 -0.35 0.56
C LYS A 167 -18.39 -0.51 -0.66
N ILE A 168 -18.98 -0.49 -1.86
CA ILE A 168 -18.22 -0.47 -3.11
C ILE A 168 -18.82 0.56 -4.05
N GLU A 169 -18.06 1.62 -4.32
CA GLU A 169 -18.45 2.73 -5.20
C GLU A 169 -17.85 2.62 -6.60
N ILE A 170 -17.58 1.39 -7.04
CA ILE A 170 -17.02 1.10 -8.35
C ILE A 170 -17.94 0.14 -9.11
N ASP A 171 -18.30 0.53 -10.34
CA ASP A 171 -19.36 -0.10 -11.12
C ASP A 171 -19.13 -1.60 -11.42
N ASP A 172 -17.89 -2.02 -11.67
CA ASP A 172 -17.55 -3.42 -11.96
C ASP A 172 -16.40 -3.95 -11.09
N LYS A 173 -16.69 -4.10 -9.81
CA LYS A 173 -15.74 -4.60 -8.80
C LYS A 173 -15.14 -5.96 -9.11
N PHE A 174 -15.91 -6.86 -9.74
CA PHE A 174 -15.46 -8.21 -10.03
C PHE A 174 -14.49 -8.19 -11.19
N SER A 175 -14.74 -7.38 -12.22
CA SER A 175 -13.77 -7.13 -13.29
C SER A 175 -12.49 -6.50 -12.76
N ILE A 176 -12.56 -5.60 -11.78
CA ILE A 176 -11.36 -5.03 -11.15
C ILE A 176 -10.56 -6.10 -10.41
N TYR A 177 -11.19 -6.85 -9.51
CA TYR A 177 -10.53 -7.91 -8.75
C TYR A 177 -9.93 -8.98 -9.67
N ASN A 178 -10.69 -9.41 -10.67
CA ASN A 178 -10.26 -10.33 -11.72
C ASN A 178 -9.07 -9.79 -12.51
N SER A 179 -9.25 -8.64 -13.18
CA SER A 179 -8.24 -8.07 -14.08
C SER A 179 -6.94 -7.72 -13.37
N ILE A 180 -7.01 -7.38 -12.07
CA ILE A 180 -5.82 -7.12 -11.26
C ILE A 180 -5.08 -8.42 -10.93
N LEU A 181 -5.80 -9.51 -10.64
CA LEU A 181 -5.20 -10.75 -10.15
C LEU A 181 -4.78 -11.70 -11.27
N THR A 182 -5.49 -11.69 -12.40
CA THR A 182 -5.29 -12.66 -13.47
C THR A 182 -4.85 -12.05 -14.80
N GLU A 183 -4.70 -10.72 -14.90
CA GLU A 183 -4.50 -9.96 -16.16
C GLU A 183 -5.62 -10.06 -17.20
N PHE A 184 -6.34 -11.18 -17.21
CA PHE A 184 -7.52 -11.45 -18.02
C PHE A 184 -8.80 -11.12 -17.24
N ILE A 185 -9.88 -10.83 -17.98
CA ILE A 185 -11.24 -10.85 -17.44
C ILE A 185 -11.76 -12.28 -17.67
N PRO A 186 -11.76 -13.16 -16.66
CA PRO A 186 -12.36 -14.49 -16.80
C PRO A 186 -13.88 -14.37 -16.98
N GLU A 187 -14.50 -15.37 -17.60
CA GLU A 187 -15.95 -15.42 -17.80
C GLU A 187 -16.71 -15.47 -16.46
N GLU A 188 -16.05 -15.88 -15.37
CA GLU A 188 -16.60 -15.98 -14.02
C GLU A 188 -16.22 -14.78 -13.13
N ARG A 189 -17.17 -14.35 -12.30
CA ARG A 189 -16.97 -13.27 -11.32
C ARG A 189 -16.25 -13.83 -10.09
N MET A 190 -14.92 -13.83 -10.08
CA MET A 190 -14.15 -14.23 -8.90
C MET A 190 -14.43 -13.24 -7.75
N GLN A 191 -14.70 -13.78 -6.57
CA GLN A 191 -14.97 -13.00 -5.37
C GLN A 191 -13.93 -13.23 -4.27
N TYR A 192 -13.02 -14.18 -4.47
CA TYR A 192 -11.95 -14.48 -3.55
C TYR A 192 -10.78 -15.16 -4.28
N ARG A 193 -9.57 -15.02 -3.75
CA ARG A 193 -8.39 -15.75 -4.21
C ARG A 193 -7.60 -16.26 -3.00
N VAL A 194 -7.19 -17.52 -3.08
CA VAL A 194 -6.25 -18.13 -2.14
C VAL A 194 -4.84 -18.06 -2.74
N PHE A 195 -3.90 -17.57 -1.95
CA PHE A 195 -2.48 -17.53 -2.24
C PHE A 195 -1.80 -18.59 -1.38
N GLU A 196 -1.52 -19.74 -1.98
CA GLU A 196 -0.95 -20.87 -1.28
C GLU A 196 0.54 -20.65 -0.97
N VAL A 197 0.98 -21.11 0.20
CA VAL A 197 2.36 -20.94 0.66
C VAL A 197 3.38 -21.54 -0.31
N GLU A 198 3.06 -22.64 -1.00
CA GLU A 198 3.99 -23.28 -1.94
C GLU A 198 4.27 -22.41 -3.18
N ASN A 199 3.38 -21.46 -3.50
CA ASN A 199 3.49 -20.57 -4.66
C ASN A 199 4.03 -19.17 -4.29
N ARG A 200 4.36 -18.92 -3.02
CA ARG A 200 4.62 -17.57 -2.47
C ARG A 200 5.54 -16.70 -3.31
N GLU A 201 6.72 -17.17 -3.69
CA GLU A 201 7.68 -16.35 -4.44
C GLU A 201 7.19 -16.06 -5.86
N LYS A 202 6.51 -17.01 -6.50
CA LYS A 202 5.90 -16.81 -7.82
C LYS A 202 4.79 -15.77 -7.75
N ASP A 203 3.89 -15.90 -6.77
CA ASP A 203 2.80 -14.95 -6.56
C ASP A 203 3.32 -13.55 -6.25
N LEU A 204 4.30 -13.42 -5.35
CA LEU A 204 4.91 -12.13 -5.04
C LEU A 204 5.58 -11.47 -6.26
N ASN A 205 6.31 -12.24 -7.07
CA ASN A 205 6.93 -11.69 -8.27
C ASN A 205 5.88 -11.20 -9.28
N GLN A 206 4.84 -11.99 -9.52
CA GLN A 206 3.74 -11.59 -10.40
C GLN A 206 3.02 -10.33 -9.88
N MET A 207 2.69 -10.28 -8.59
CA MET A 207 1.98 -9.14 -7.99
C MET A 207 2.84 -7.86 -8.01
N ARG A 208 4.15 -7.97 -7.73
CA ARG A 208 5.08 -6.83 -7.78
C ARG A 208 5.27 -6.29 -9.20
N GLU A 209 5.37 -7.17 -10.20
CA GLU A 209 5.45 -6.76 -11.60
C GLU A 209 4.19 -6.01 -12.02
N LEU A 210 3.02 -6.58 -11.73
CA LEU A 210 1.73 -5.94 -11.99
C LEU A 210 1.61 -4.61 -11.27
N TYR A 211 1.99 -4.55 -9.99
CA TYR A 211 1.96 -3.32 -9.21
C TYR A 211 2.82 -2.24 -9.86
N SER A 212 4.04 -2.58 -10.27
CA SER A 212 4.94 -1.63 -10.94
C SER A 212 4.33 -1.07 -12.22
N GLN A 213 3.75 -1.94 -13.07
CA GLN A 213 3.08 -1.51 -14.30
C GLN A 213 1.87 -0.61 -14.03
N LYS A 214 1.04 -0.93 -13.04
CA LYS A 214 -0.13 -0.12 -12.67
C LYS A 214 0.28 1.20 -12.04
N LEU A 215 1.35 1.22 -11.25
CA LEU A 215 1.90 2.40 -10.60
C LEU A 215 2.43 3.40 -11.64
N GLU A 216 3.19 2.93 -12.64
CA GLU A 216 3.65 3.79 -13.74
C GLU A 216 2.48 4.38 -14.53
N LYS A 217 1.46 3.57 -14.82
CA LYS A 217 0.26 4.05 -15.51
C LYS A 217 -0.51 5.07 -14.66
N LEU A 218 -0.62 4.84 -13.35
CA LEU A 218 -1.26 5.79 -12.44
C LEU A 218 -0.51 7.12 -12.44
N TYR A 219 0.81 7.09 -12.25
CA TYR A 219 1.66 8.27 -12.27
C TYR A 219 1.48 9.06 -13.57
N PHE A 220 1.51 8.40 -14.73
CA PHE A 220 1.28 9.04 -16.02
C PHE A 220 -0.13 9.67 -16.17
N ASN A 221 -1.16 9.10 -15.54
CA ASN A 221 -2.52 9.63 -15.60
C ASN A 221 -2.80 10.77 -14.60
N LEU A 222 -1.92 10.92 -13.60
CA LEU A 222 -1.99 11.95 -12.56
C LEU A 222 -1.09 13.16 -12.86
N SER A 223 0.03 12.93 -13.56
CA SER A 223 0.95 13.97 -14.05
C SER A 223 0.37 14.71 -15.27
#